data_AF-A0A4R6IIP5-F1
#
_entry.id   AF-A0A4R6IIP5-F1
#
_cell.length_a   1.000
_cell.length_b   1.000
_cell.length_c   1.000
_cell.angle_alpha   90.00
_cell.angle_beta   90.00
_cell.angle_gamma   90.00
#
_symmetry.space_group_name_H-M   'P 1'
#
loop_
_entity.id
_entity.type
_entity.pdbx_description
1 polymer ?
#
loop_
_entity_poly.entity_id
_entity_poly.type
_entity_poly.pdbx_seq_one_letter_code
_entity_poly.pdbx_strand_id
1 'polypeptide(L)'
;MKFKTSRLSEGNKVFPAEINLEENSVEVRIPGLFSGDSKYLNYQDITAIEVDTPMIGFSTLRLFHNGNKIEIHGFTKADVKEIRKLIDEGRSRNKR
;
A
#
# COMPACT_ATOMS: atom_id res chain seq x y z
N MET A 1 -6.66 -3.50 -9.30
CA MET A 1 -5.87 -4.72 -9.01
C MET A 1 -5.68 -4.84 -7.51
N LYS A 2 -5.91 -6.01 -6.92
CA LYS A 2 -5.97 -6.18 -5.46
C LYS A 2 -4.78 -6.98 -4.91
N PHE A 3 -4.13 -6.45 -3.89
CA PHE A 3 -3.04 -7.07 -3.14
C PHE A 3 -3.45 -7.27 -1.69
N LYS A 4 -3.00 -8.38 -1.10
CA LYS A 4 -3.36 -8.78 0.26
C LYS A 4 -2.11 -9.15 1.03
N THR A 5 -2.00 -8.63 2.24
CA THR A 5 -0.88 -8.97 3.13
C THR A 5 -1.01 -10.41 3.64
N SER A 6 0.13 -11.03 3.91
CA SER A 6 0.18 -12.38 4.45
C SER A 6 -0.32 -12.41 5.88
N ARG A 7 -1.21 -13.36 6.19
CA ARG A 7 -1.69 -13.65 7.56
C ARG A 7 -0.58 -14.10 8.52
N LEU A 8 0.58 -14.48 7.98
CA LEU A 8 1.76 -14.89 8.75
C LEU A 8 2.63 -13.72 9.19
N SER A 9 2.38 -12.52 8.66
CA SER A 9 3.08 -11.30 9.09
C SER A 9 2.47 -10.74 10.38
N GLU A 10 3.31 -10.12 11.23
CA GLU A 10 2.86 -9.53 12.49
C GLU A 10 1.77 -8.46 12.24
N GLY A 11 0.76 -8.43 13.11
CA GLY A 11 -0.40 -7.52 13.00
C GLY A 11 -1.53 -7.98 12.07
N ASN A 12 -1.30 -8.99 11.22
CA ASN A 12 -2.26 -9.42 10.17
C ASN A 12 -2.94 -10.79 10.44
N LYS A 13 -2.78 -11.36 11.64
CA LYS A 13 -3.26 -12.72 11.98
C LYS A 13 -4.78 -12.91 11.93
N VAL A 14 -5.55 -11.86 12.21
CA VAL A 14 -7.03 -11.94 12.30
C VAL A 14 -7.69 -11.23 11.11
N PHE A 15 -7.20 -10.05 10.74
CA PHE A 15 -7.58 -9.35 9.52
C PHE A 15 -6.31 -8.85 8.83
N PRO A 16 -6.00 -9.32 7.61
CA PRO A 16 -4.88 -8.81 6.84
C PRO A 16 -5.21 -7.46 6.20
N ALA A 17 -4.23 -6.56 6.15
CA ALA A 17 -4.33 -5.34 5.36
C ALA A 17 -4.44 -5.66 3.85
N GLU A 18 -5.19 -4.83 3.14
CA GLU A 18 -5.45 -4.97 1.70
C GLU A 18 -5.18 -3.63 0.99
N ILE A 19 -4.62 -3.72 -0.21
CA ILE A 19 -4.44 -2.58 -1.12
C ILE A 19 -5.18 -2.92 -2.40
N ASN A 20 -6.07 -2.04 -2.83
CA ASN A 20 -6.75 -2.14 -4.11
C ASN A 20 -6.38 -0.92 -4.97
N LEU A 21 -5.68 -1.19 -6.07
CA LEU A 21 -5.27 -0.20 -7.04
C LEU A 21 -6.40 0.03 -8.03
N GLU A 22 -6.94 1.24 -8.04
CA GLU A 22 -7.93 1.70 -8.99
C GLU A 22 -7.27 2.56 -10.08
N GLU A 23 -8.07 3.07 -11.00
CA GLU A 23 -7.57 3.84 -12.15
C GLU A 23 -6.87 5.15 -11.72
N ASN A 24 -7.40 5.82 -10.69
CA ASN A 24 -6.92 7.13 -10.24
C ASN A 24 -6.52 7.17 -8.75
N SER A 25 -6.77 6.10 -8.02
CA SER A 25 -6.60 6.05 -6.57
C SER A 25 -6.09 4.69 -6.09
N VAL A 26 -5.58 4.68 -4.87
CA VAL A 26 -5.26 3.50 -4.09
C VAL A 26 -6.23 3.44 -2.92
N GLU A 27 -7.05 2.40 -2.88
CA GLU A 27 -7.81 2.06 -1.69
C GLU A 27 -6.92 1.22 -0.76
N VAL A 28 -6.75 1.69 0.47
CA VAL A 28 -5.97 1.03 1.52
C VAL A 28 -6.90 0.65 2.66
N ARG A 29 -6.92 -0.62 3.03
CA ARG A 29 -7.66 -1.13 4.19
C ARG A 29 -6.69 -1.72 5.20
N ILE A 30 -6.56 -1.06 6.36
CA ILE A 30 -5.72 -1.53 7.47
C ILE A 30 -6.59 -1.73 8.71
N PRO A 31 -6.76 -2.96 9.20
CA PRO A 31 -7.53 -3.23 10.40
C PRO A 31 -6.85 -2.62 11.63
N GLY A 32 -7.63 -2.03 12.53
CA GLY A 32 -7.14 -1.42 13.78
C GLY A 32 -6.58 0.00 13.65
N LEU A 33 -6.22 0.47 12.45
CA LEU A 33 -5.73 1.84 12.20
C LEU A 33 -6.82 2.79 11.68
N PHE A 34 -7.84 2.28 11.00
CA PHE A 34 -8.90 3.08 10.36
C PHE A 34 -10.31 2.73 10.84
N SER A 35 -10.51 2.29 12.10
CA SER A 35 -11.83 1.86 12.61
C SER A 35 -12.57 0.79 11.77
N GLY A 36 -11.90 0.15 10.81
CA GLY A 36 -12.48 -0.79 9.85
C GLY A 36 -12.74 -0.22 8.45
N ASP A 37 -12.61 1.09 8.28
CA ASP A 37 -12.85 1.82 7.03
C ASP A 37 -11.67 1.73 6.05
N SER A 38 -12.00 1.78 4.77
CA SER A 38 -11.04 1.92 3.68
C SER A 38 -10.65 3.40 3.52
N LYS A 39 -9.36 3.66 3.27
CA LYS A 39 -8.86 4.99 2.94
C LYS A 39 -8.48 5.05 1.47
N TYR A 40 -9.08 5.98 0.74
CA TYR A 40 -8.75 6.23 -0.66
C TYR A 40 -7.67 7.30 -0.74
N LEU A 41 -6.58 6.99 -1.47
CA LEU A 41 -5.44 7.87 -1.69
C LEU A 41 -5.35 8.15 -3.18
N ASN A 42 -5.59 9.39 -3.61
CA ASN A 42 -5.42 9.72 -5.02
C ASN A 42 -3.95 9.67 -5.40
N TYR A 43 -3.64 9.16 -6.59
CA TYR A 43 -2.24 9.07 -7.04
C TYR A 43 -1.52 10.43 -7.04
N GLN A 44 -2.23 11.50 -7.33
CA GLN A 44 -1.68 12.87 -7.37
C GLN A 44 -1.27 13.38 -5.99
N ASP A 45 -1.99 12.96 -4.95
CA ASP A 45 -1.81 13.40 -3.57
C ASP A 45 -0.74 12.57 -2.83
N ILE A 46 -0.29 11.46 -3.42
CA ILE A 46 0.84 10.66 -2.94
C ILE A 46 2.12 11.43 -3.27
N THR A 47 2.82 11.90 -2.23
CA THR A 47 4.05 12.67 -2.36
C THR A 47 5.26 11.76 -2.49
N ALA A 48 5.32 10.68 -1.71
CA ALA A 48 6.43 9.72 -1.71
C ALA A 48 5.96 8.29 -1.42
N ILE A 49 6.75 7.33 -1.92
CA ILE A 49 6.56 5.90 -1.71
C ILE A 49 7.91 5.33 -1.24
N GLU A 50 7.93 4.73 -0.06
CA GLU A 50 9.09 4.02 0.45
C GLU A 50 8.77 2.53 0.55
N VAL A 51 9.76 1.71 0.20
CA VAL A 51 9.67 0.27 0.24
C VAL A 51 10.84 -0.24 1.05
N ASP A 52 10.54 -1.01 2.09
CA ASP A 52 11.51 -1.65 2.96
C ASP A 52 11.37 -3.16 2.79
N THR A 53 12.36 -3.78 2.12
CA THR A 53 12.34 -5.20 1.79
C THR A 53 13.50 -5.90 2.50
N PRO A 54 13.26 -6.64 3.58
CA PRO A 54 14.31 -7.45 4.19
C PRO A 54 14.73 -8.58 3.24
N MET A 55 15.92 -9.15 3.47
CA MET A 55 16.44 -10.26 2.67
C MET A 55 15.59 -11.53 2.80
N ILE A 56 15.01 -11.76 3.99
CA ILE A 56 14.10 -12.87 4.32
C ILE A 56 12.89 -12.29 5.07
N GLY A 57 11.69 -12.73 4.73
CA GLY A 57 10.44 -12.32 5.40
C GLY A 57 9.55 -11.40 4.56
N PHE A 58 8.74 -10.59 5.23
CA PHE A 58 7.78 -9.69 4.60
C PHE A 58 8.31 -8.27 4.49
N SER A 59 7.87 -7.59 3.44
CA SER A 59 8.22 -6.21 3.14
C SER A 59 7.18 -5.24 3.71
N THR A 60 7.63 -4.02 3.95
CA THR A 60 6.82 -2.89 4.40
C THR A 60 6.72 -1.85 3.30
N LEU A 61 5.50 -1.40 3.01
CA LEU A 61 5.21 -0.29 2.11
C LEU A 61 4.81 0.93 2.94
N ARG A 62 5.43 2.08 2.69
CA ARG A 62 5.06 3.35 3.31
C ARG A 62 4.62 4.34 2.23
N LEU A 63 3.40 4.83 2.35
CA LEU A 63 2.81 5.83 1.47
C LEU A 63 2.71 7.16 2.23
N PHE A 64 3.23 8.22 1.63
CA PHE A 64 3.09 9.57 2.15
C PHE A 64 2.03 10.29 1.33
N HIS A 65 0.95 10.71 1.98
CA HIS A 65 -0.23 11.28 1.33
C HIS A 65 -0.78 12.44 2.17
N ASN A 66 -0.86 13.64 1.59
CA ASN A 66 -1.35 14.86 2.25
C ASN A 66 -0.77 15.06 3.66
N GLY A 67 0.56 14.92 3.80
CA GLY A 67 1.27 15.07 5.07
C GLY A 67 1.12 13.90 6.05
N ASN A 68 0.31 12.88 5.73
CA ASN A 68 0.14 11.68 6.54
C ASN A 68 1.03 10.54 6.04
N LYS A 69 1.60 9.78 6.98
CA LYS A 69 2.32 8.54 6.70
C LYS A 69 1.40 7.34 6.92
N ILE A 70 1.26 6.49 5.91
CA ILE A 70 0.48 5.25 5.95
C ILE A 70 1.46 4.10 5.76
N GLU A 71 1.61 3.27 6.78
CA GLU A 71 2.55 2.15 6.80
C GLU A 71 1.80 0.82 6.77
N ILE A 72 2.18 -0.07 5.84
CA ILE A 72 1.53 -1.34 5.62
C ILE A 72 2.60 -2.43 5.56
N HIS A 73 2.60 -3.32 6.55
CA HIS A 73 3.51 -4.45 6.63
C HIS A 73 2.83 -5.74 6.17
N GLY A 74 3.62 -6.69 5.66
CA GLY A 74 3.15 -8.04 5.39
C GLY A 74 3.06 -8.43 3.92
N PHE A 75 3.53 -7.59 3.02
CA PHE A 75 3.58 -7.91 1.58
C PHE A 75 4.82 -8.72 1.23
N THR A 76 4.76 -9.48 0.13
CA THR A 76 5.98 -10.07 -0.41
C THR A 76 6.81 -9.00 -1.13
N LYS A 77 8.10 -9.29 -1.35
CA LYS A 77 8.99 -8.41 -2.14
C LYS A 77 8.48 -8.18 -3.57
N ALA A 78 7.83 -9.17 -4.15
CA ALA A 78 7.23 -9.05 -5.48
C ALA A 78 6.05 -8.07 -5.44
N ASP A 79 5.16 -8.23 -4.47
CA ASP A 79 3.97 -7.36 -4.31
C ASP A 79 4.37 -5.89 -4.16
N VAL A 80 5.30 -5.55 -3.25
CA VAL A 80 5.68 -4.15 -3.03
C VAL A 80 6.34 -3.52 -4.26
N LYS A 81 7.07 -4.29 -5.05
CA LYS A 81 7.65 -3.81 -6.32
C LYS A 81 6.57 -3.53 -7.35
N GLU A 82 5.58 -4.42 -7.45
CA GLU A 82 4.49 -4.28 -8.40
C GLU A 82 3.53 -3.15 -8.02
N ILE A 83 3.16 -3.06 -6.74
CA ILE A 83 2.37 -1.95 -6.19
C ILE A 83 3.06 -0.62 -6.49
N ARG A 84 4.37 -0.49 -6.19
CA ARG A 84 5.13 0.73 -6.48
C ARG A 84 5.09 1.08 -7.97
N LYS A 85 5.37 0.11 -8.84
CA LYS A 85 5.36 0.31 -10.29
C LYS A 85 4.00 0.82 -10.77
N LEU A 86 2.90 0.21 -10.32
CA LEU A 86 1.55 0.59 -10.74
C LEU A 86 1.15 1.98 -10.22
N ILE A 87 1.53 2.34 -8.99
CA ILE A 87 1.30 3.69 -8.47
C ILE A 87 2.08 4.72 -9.30
N ASP A 88 3.35 4.45 -9.61
CA ASP A 88 4.18 5.35 -10.42
C ASP A 88 3.63 5.51 -11.85
N GLU A 89 3.13 4.42 -12.46
CA GLU A 89 2.42 4.47 -13.74
C GLU A 89 1.14 5.33 -13.65
N GLY A 90 0.32 5.14 -12.61
CA GLY A 90 -0.87 5.95 -12.37
C GLY A 90 -0.58 7.44 -12.21
N ARG A 91 0.51 7.78 -11.50
CA ARG A 91 1.00 9.18 -11.38
C ARG A 91 1.43 9.76 -12.71
N SER A 92 2.06 8.97 -13.57
CA SER A 92 2.55 9.43 -14.88
C SER A 92 1.44 9.70 -15.90
N ARG A 93 0.35 8.91 -15.86
CA ARG A 93 -0.79 9.08 -16.78
C ARG A 93 -1.53 10.38 -16.55
N ASN A 94 -1.74 10.76 -15.30
CA ASN A 94 -2.43 11.99 -14.92
C ASN A 94 -1.59 13.28 -15.05
N LYS A 95 -0.31 13.17 -15.43
CA LYS A 95 0.56 14.33 -15.73
C LYS A 95 0.55 14.74 -17.20
N ARG A 96 -0.18 14.02 -18.07
CA ARG A 96 -0.36 14.36 -19.49
C ARG A 96 -1.65 15.13 -19.68
#